data_AF-A0A3D4UML3-F1
#
_entry.id   AF-A0A3D4UML3-F1
#
_cell.length_a   1.000
_cell.length_b   1.000
_cell.length_c   1.000
_cell.angle_alpha   90.00
_cell.angle_beta   90.00
_cell.angle_gamma   90.00
#
_symmetry.space_group_name_H-M   'P 1'
#
loop_
_entity.id
_entity.type
_entity.pdbx_description
1 polymer ?
#
loop_
_entity_poly.entity_id
_entity_poly.type
_entity_poly.pdbx_seq_one_letter_code
_entity_poly.pdbx_strand_id
1 'polypeptide(L)'
;MTRTALLTPISKIKVGSSDEYPVTKVTTTNRIVGLDDSNTDSYEEITWQLECGAEVSAPTSITALNETLRSALAKRGELVTLTELGAARTLPASGAGGSMIGYPRVEITGIPEGSFGEHQMFTMRATTRIPIVDGNDIWEHSQTTETTTNIDGTQVTTVTGTLRMDQGNTASSYVQTNIIGPARTAAGLSGDGVVSKIKTGNDAAQCEYSYTITPSTTSTADVTQASVEDRTAKDATGRWVRTISGYAMGAGASTFASAQQVAESSNLKLIRTDGPSSPAVPDGRVNFNYQYASGVTHTDFPGIFITRMDESVDQSGGGREILASSYLQGDPELRLGTQLPVAVTESISIEFIGSFTGINPPVLLDEDNMVGTPRISKKSSGVFNTWSRSITYLYDTEPDPLPDPRSIDGIT
;
A
#
# COMPACT_ATOMS: atom_id res chain seq x y z
N MET A 1 -19.90 34.04 -17.32
CA MET A 1 -18.61 33.37 -17.07
C MET A 1 -17.60 33.85 -18.10
N THR A 2 -16.58 34.59 -17.70
CA THR A 2 -15.49 35.06 -18.57
C THR A 2 -14.30 34.11 -18.44
N ARG A 3 -13.82 33.60 -19.59
CA ARG A 3 -12.85 32.51 -19.80
C ARG A 3 -11.39 32.81 -19.36
N THR A 4 -11.15 33.80 -18.51
CA THR A 4 -9.80 34.30 -18.18
C THR A 4 -9.14 33.62 -16.97
N ALA A 5 -9.87 32.79 -16.21
CA ALA A 5 -9.42 32.22 -14.95
C ALA A 5 -8.53 30.95 -15.05
N LEU A 6 -8.15 30.50 -16.25
CA LEU A 6 -7.53 29.17 -16.46
C LEU A 6 -6.00 29.16 -16.62
N LEU A 7 -5.30 30.30 -16.58
CA LEU A 7 -3.88 30.39 -16.96
C LEU A 7 -3.03 31.26 -16.02
N THR A 8 -3.23 31.19 -14.70
CA THR A 8 -2.31 31.85 -13.77
C THR A 8 -0.98 31.09 -13.75
N PRO A 9 0.15 31.69 -14.18
CA PRO A 9 1.44 31.00 -14.13
C PRO A 9 1.83 30.72 -12.68
N ILE A 10 2.21 29.48 -12.40
CA ILE A 10 2.70 29.05 -11.09
C ILE A 10 4.23 29.09 -11.03
N SER A 11 4.89 29.01 -12.19
CA SER A 11 6.33 29.00 -12.33
C SER A 11 6.79 29.47 -13.70
N LYS A 12 8.10 29.54 -13.90
CA LYS A 12 8.73 29.82 -15.19
C LYS A 12 9.80 28.79 -15.49
N ILE A 13 9.95 28.40 -16.76
CA ILE A 13 10.95 27.43 -17.21
C ILE A 13 11.90 28.06 -18.22
N LYS A 14 13.18 27.68 -18.13
CA LYS A 14 14.25 28.07 -19.06
C LYS A 14 15.17 26.88 -19.36
N VAL A 15 15.63 26.76 -20.61
CA VAL A 15 16.56 25.71 -21.07
C VAL A 15 17.80 26.35 -21.70
N GLY A 16 18.95 26.19 -21.03
CA GLY A 16 20.21 26.81 -21.40
C GLY A 16 20.06 28.33 -21.50
N SER A 17 20.39 28.89 -22.67
CA SER A 17 20.26 30.32 -22.96
C SER A 17 18.90 30.75 -23.52
N SER A 18 17.84 29.93 -23.45
CA SER A 18 16.51 30.29 -23.97
C SER A 18 15.87 31.43 -23.17
N ASP A 19 14.77 31.98 -23.70
CA ASP A 19 13.85 32.82 -22.94
C ASP A 19 13.13 32.01 -21.84
N GLU A 20 12.52 32.74 -20.89
CA GLU A 20 11.67 32.17 -19.85
C GLU A 20 10.24 31.97 -20.37
N TYR A 21 9.68 30.79 -20.14
CA TYR A 21 8.29 30.47 -20.52
C TYR A 21 7.44 30.27 -19.25
N PRO A 22 6.24 30.87 -19.17
CA PRO A 22 5.31 30.62 -18.06
C PRO A 22 4.86 29.17 -18.03
N VAL A 23 4.70 28.64 -16.83
CA VAL A 23 4.25 27.26 -16.56
C VAL A 23 3.01 27.32 -15.68
N THR A 24 1.97 26.57 -16.06
CA THR A 24 0.69 26.51 -15.34
C THR A 24 0.52 25.21 -14.56
N LYS A 25 1.26 24.15 -14.93
CA LYS A 25 1.28 22.88 -14.21
C LYS A 25 2.68 22.27 -14.24
N VAL A 26 3.14 21.78 -13.08
CA VAL A 26 4.39 21.04 -12.92
C VAL A 26 4.07 19.66 -12.34
N THR A 27 4.51 18.61 -13.01
CA THR A 27 4.54 17.24 -12.47
C THR A 27 5.99 16.78 -12.45
N THR A 28 6.51 16.45 -11.28
CA THR A 28 7.85 15.89 -11.13
C THR A 28 7.75 14.41 -10.78
N THR A 29 8.50 13.56 -11.48
CA THR A 29 8.65 12.14 -11.14
C THR A 29 10.12 11.85 -10.91
N ASN A 30 10.46 11.28 -9.76
CA ASN A 30 11.79 10.77 -9.44
C ASN A 30 11.71 9.24 -9.37
N ARG A 31 12.65 8.56 -10.02
CA ARG A 31 12.74 7.10 -10.02
C ARG A 31 14.19 6.65 -9.87
N ILE A 32 14.46 5.77 -8.92
CA ILE A 32 15.75 5.07 -8.85
C ILE A 32 15.74 3.90 -9.85
N VAL A 33 16.78 3.82 -10.68
CA VAL A 33 17.02 2.73 -11.63
C VAL A 33 18.35 2.07 -11.24
N GLY A 34 18.28 0.81 -10.79
CA GLY A 34 19.44 0.01 -10.44
C GLY A 34 20.08 -0.69 -11.64
N LEU A 35 21.15 -1.44 -11.38
CA LEU A 35 21.85 -2.26 -12.38
C LEU A 35 20.96 -3.39 -12.90
N ASP A 36 20.89 -3.53 -14.22
CA ASP A 36 20.32 -4.69 -14.92
C ASP A 36 21.21 -5.09 -16.11
N ASP A 37 20.85 -6.14 -16.85
CA ASP A 37 21.62 -6.61 -18.01
C ASP A 37 21.77 -5.55 -19.14
N SER A 38 21.04 -4.43 -19.05
CA SER A 38 21.02 -3.35 -20.05
C SER A 38 21.67 -2.03 -19.61
N ASN A 39 22.01 -1.87 -18.32
CA ASN A 39 22.53 -0.63 -17.74
C ASN A 39 23.84 -0.86 -16.95
N THR A 40 24.87 -0.06 -17.24
CA THR A 40 26.18 -0.13 -16.58
C THR A 40 26.28 0.64 -15.25
N ASP A 41 25.29 1.48 -14.94
CA ASP A 41 25.33 2.43 -13.82
C ASP A 41 23.96 2.52 -13.13
N SER A 42 23.93 2.59 -11.80
CA SER A 42 22.74 2.96 -11.00
C SER A 42 22.53 4.48 -11.04
N TYR A 43 21.30 4.95 -11.31
CA TYR A 43 21.00 6.38 -11.37
C TYR A 43 19.58 6.73 -10.90
N GLU A 44 19.39 7.97 -10.43
CA GLU A 44 18.09 8.59 -10.19
C GLU A 44 17.65 9.29 -11.47
N GLU A 45 16.55 8.86 -12.06
CA GLU A 45 15.90 9.52 -13.18
C GLU A 45 14.84 10.51 -12.66
N ILE A 46 15.05 11.79 -12.92
CA ILE A 46 14.12 12.87 -12.55
C ILE A 46 13.48 13.39 -13.83
N THR A 47 12.15 13.34 -13.91
CA THR A 47 11.37 13.83 -15.04
C THR A 47 10.44 14.95 -14.60
N TRP A 48 10.54 16.10 -15.25
CA TRP A 48 9.57 17.19 -15.17
C TRP A 48 8.66 17.13 -16.39
N GLN A 49 7.36 17.01 -16.16
CA GLN A 49 6.34 17.21 -17.18
C GLN A 49 5.62 18.52 -16.88
N LEU A 50 5.66 19.44 -17.83
CA LEU A 50 5.24 20.83 -17.66
C LEU A 50 4.16 21.16 -18.68
N GLU A 51 3.13 21.89 -18.25
CA GLU A 51 2.23 22.62 -19.13
C GLU A 51 2.67 24.07 -19.18
N CYS A 52 3.09 24.53 -20.36
CA CYS A 52 3.72 25.82 -20.59
C CYS A 52 2.89 26.69 -21.53
N GLY A 53 3.08 28.00 -21.45
CA GLY A 53 2.55 28.98 -22.42
C GLY A 53 3.67 29.71 -23.16
N ALA A 54 3.46 30.03 -24.43
CA ALA A 54 4.33 30.90 -25.22
C ALA A 54 3.51 32.03 -25.85
N GLU A 55 4.03 33.27 -25.83
CA GLU A 55 3.37 34.40 -26.48
C GLU A 55 3.49 34.33 -28.01
N VAL A 56 2.39 34.61 -28.70
CA VAL A 56 2.24 34.52 -30.17
C VAL A 56 2.57 35.85 -30.85
N SER A 57 2.97 36.89 -30.11
CA SER A 57 3.14 38.25 -30.64
C SER A 57 4.30 38.41 -31.64
N ALA A 58 5.28 37.49 -31.65
CA ALA A 58 6.46 37.55 -32.52
C ALA A 58 6.41 36.67 -33.81
N PRO A 59 5.85 35.44 -33.81
CA PRO A 59 5.80 34.59 -35.00
C PRO A 59 4.60 34.90 -35.91
N THR A 60 4.79 34.84 -37.23
CA THR A 60 3.71 35.06 -38.23
C THR A 60 2.82 33.83 -38.46
N SER A 61 3.13 32.67 -37.88
CA SER A 61 2.31 31.45 -37.96
C SER A 61 2.57 30.48 -36.79
N ILE A 62 1.58 29.61 -36.50
CA ILE A 62 1.67 28.53 -35.50
C ILE A 62 2.81 27.56 -35.84
N THR A 63 3.03 27.26 -37.13
CA THR A 63 4.13 26.37 -37.56
C THR A 63 5.49 26.97 -37.21
N ALA A 64 5.71 28.26 -37.49
CA ALA A 64 6.95 28.95 -37.16
C ALA A 64 7.17 29.05 -35.64
N LEU A 65 6.09 29.25 -34.86
CA LEU A 65 6.15 29.21 -33.40
C LEU A 65 6.58 27.83 -32.89
N ASN A 66 6.00 26.75 -33.41
CA ASN A 66 6.35 25.38 -33.03
C ASN A 66 7.82 25.05 -33.33
N GLU A 67 8.34 25.47 -34.49
CA GLU A 67 9.74 25.30 -34.86
C GLU A 67 10.67 26.09 -33.94
N THR A 68 10.29 27.34 -33.63
CA THR A 68 11.02 28.20 -32.69
C THR A 68 11.08 27.57 -31.30
N LEU A 69 9.95 27.09 -30.77
CA LEU A 69 9.87 26.42 -29.47
C LEU A 69 10.72 25.14 -29.45
N ARG A 70 10.65 24.30 -30.49
CA ARG A 70 11.47 23.09 -30.59
C ARG A 70 12.96 23.43 -30.61
N SER A 71 13.37 24.41 -31.41
CA SER A 71 14.77 24.86 -31.48
C SER A 71 15.27 25.45 -30.15
N ALA A 72 14.43 26.24 -29.47
CA ALA A 72 14.79 26.90 -28.22
C ALA A 72 14.85 25.93 -27.02
N LEU A 73 13.90 24.99 -26.94
CA LEU A 73 13.67 24.19 -25.73
C LEU A 73 14.08 22.72 -25.87
N ALA A 74 13.98 22.08 -27.03
CA ALA A 74 14.24 20.63 -27.18
C ALA A 74 15.75 20.31 -27.27
N LYS A 75 16.51 20.73 -26.27
CA LYS A 75 17.97 20.57 -26.17
C LYS A 75 18.35 19.36 -25.31
N ARG A 76 19.58 18.89 -25.49
CA ARG A 76 20.19 17.79 -24.73
C ARG A 76 21.45 18.29 -24.03
N GLY A 77 21.64 17.93 -22.77
CA GLY A 77 22.81 18.31 -21.98
C GLY A 77 22.84 19.76 -21.48
N GLU A 78 21.76 20.52 -21.68
CA GLU A 78 21.67 21.94 -21.32
C GLU A 78 20.99 22.12 -19.95
N LEU A 79 21.46 23.08 -19.15
CA LEU A 79 20.88 23.39 -17.85
C LEU A 79 19.38 23.71 -17.98
N VAL A 80 18.52 23.02 -17.23
CA VAL A 80 17.08 23.31 -17.19
C VAL A 80 16.74 23.96 -15.86
N THR A 81 16.19 25.17 -15.88
CA THR A 81 15.87 25.94 -14.67
C THR A 81 14.37 26.16 -14.57
N LEU A 82 13.75 25.68 -13.49
CA LEU A 82 12.37 25.93 -13.12
C LEU A 82 12.34 26.90 -11.93
N THR A 83 11.77 28.09 -12.11
CA THR A 83 11.66 29.11 -11.08
C THR A 83 10.24 29.13 -10.50
N GLU A 84 10.09 28.71 -9.25
CA GLU A 84 8.83 28.62 -8.49
C GLU A 84 8.87 29.68 -7.37
N LEU A 85 7.97 30.67 -7.40
CA LEU A 85 7.82 31.68 -6.34
C LEU A 85 9.13 32.37 -5.88
N GLY A 86 10.09 32.56 -6.80
CA GLY A 86 11.38 33.20 -6.52
C GLY A 86 12.51 32.24 -6.12
N ALA A 87 12.24 30.94 -5.96
CA ALA A 87 13.24 29.90 -5.79
C ALA A 87 13.49 29.15 -7.11
N ALA A 88 14.75 28.97 -7.49
CA ALA A 88 15.15 28.26 -8.70
C ALA A 88 15.51 26.79 -8.39
N ARG A 89 14.80 25.85 -9.01
CA ARG A 89 15.18 24.44 -9.11
C ARG A 89 15.90 24.22 -10.44
N THR A 90 16.99 23.47 -10.43
CA THR A 90 17.80 23.23 -11.64
C THR A 90 17.99 21.74 -11.87
N LEU A 91 17.86 21.30 -13.13
CA LEU A 91 18.45 20.07 -13.62
C LEU A 91 19.83 20.45 -14.18
N PRO A 92 20.94 20.13 -13.48
CA PRO A 92 22.26 20.60 -13.84
C PRO A 92 22.66 20.09 -15.23
N ALA A 93 23.45 20.88 -15.95
CA ALA A 93 24.10 20.45 -17.17
C ALA A 93 25.21 19.44 -16.82
N SER A 94 24.87 18.15 -16.73
CA SER A 94 25.86 17.10 -16.48
C SER A 94 25.35 15.74 -16.93
N GLY A 95 26.00 15.18 -17.95
CA GLY A 95 25.88 13.77 -18.34
C GLY A 95 27.28 13.16 -18.39
N ALA A 96 27.74 12.58 -17.28
CA ALA A 96 29.09 12.06 -17.17
C ALA A 96 29.19 10.64 -17.76
N GLY A 97 29.41 10.54 -19.07
CA GLY A 97 29.68 9.24 -19.73
C GLY A 97 28.53 8.22 -19.64
N GLY A 98 28.72 7.06 -20.29
CA GLY A 98 27.80 5.92 -20.20
C GLY A 98 26.34 6.22 -20.58
N SER A 99 25.39 5.67 -19.80
CA SER A 99 23.94 5.80 -19.97
C SER A 99 23.38 7.21 -19.66
N MET A 100 24.22 8.11 -19.18
CA MET A 100 23.86 9.47 -18.76
C MET A 100 24.25 10.56 -19.78
N ILE A 101 24.90 10.20 -20.89
CA ILE A 101 25.29 11.16 -21.95
C ILE A 101 24.06 11.85 -22.54
N GLY A 102 24.11 13.18 -22.61
CA GLY A 102 23.05 13.99 -23.22
C GLY A 102 21.86 14.31 -22.31
N TYR A 103 21.96 13.98 -21.01
CA TYR A 103 21.03 14.44 -19.98
C TYR A 103 21.48 15.78 -19.37
N PRO A 104 20.54 16.68 -19.01
CA PRO A 104 19.10 16.54 -19.16
C PRO A 104 18.64 16.60 -20.62
N ARG A 105 17.62 15.81 -20.97
CA ARG A 105 16.97 15.77 -22.28
C ARG A 105 15.62 16.44 -22.18
N VAL A 106 15.40 17.47 -23.01
CA VAL A 106 14.13 18.16 -23.11
C VAL A 106 13.42 17.82 -24.41
N GLU A 107 12.12 17.57 -24.32
CA GLU A 107 11.25 17.25 -25.44
C GLU A 107 9.94 18.03 -25.35
N ILE A 108 9.39 18.43 -26.50
CA ILE A 108 8.03 18.97 -26.58
C ILE A 108 7.11 17.80 -26.95
N THR A 109 6.27 17.39 -26.01
CA THR A 109 5.47 16.15 -26.08
C THR A 109 4.06 16.39 -26.60
N GLY A 110 3.56 17.62 -26.54
CA GLY A 110 2.23 17.98 -27.02
C GLY A 110 2.14 19.46 -27.38
N ILE A 111 1.42 19.75 -28.46
CA ILE A 111 1.06 21.12 -28.84
C ILE A 111 -0.41 21.05 -29.23
N PRO A 112 -1.35 21.33 -28.31
CA PRO A 112 -2.77 21.27 -28.63
C PRO A 112 -3.10 22.18 -29.83
N GLU A 113 -3.96 21.69 -30.73
CA GLU A 113 -4.52 22.49 -31.82
C GLU A 113 -5.51 23.49 -31.24
N GLY A 114 -5.01 24.62 -30.74
CA GLY A 114 -5.84 25.68 -30.19
C GLY A 114 -5.01 26.80 -29.56
N SER A 115 -5.02 27.97 -30.19
CA SER A 115 -4.52 29.21 -29.62
C SER A 115 -5.55 29.81 -28.66
N PHE A 116 -5.15 30.13 -27.42
CA PHE A 116 -5.98 30.89 -26.48
C PHE A 116 -5.46 32.33 -26.41
N GLY A 117 -6.12 33.26 -27.10
CA GLY A 117 -5.71 34.67 -27.09
C GLY A 117 -4.30 34.87 -27.65
N GLU A 118 -3.45 35.62 -26.92
CA GLU A 118 -2.06 35.94 -27.27
C GLU A 118 -1.07 34.82 -26.91
N HIS A 119 -1.50 33.69 -26.33
CA HIS A 119 -0.61 32.59 -25.93
C HIS A 119 -0.98 31.23 -26.57
N GLN A 120 0.04 30.47 -26.93
CA GLN A 120 -0.06 29.07 -27.33
C GLN A 120 0.43 28.16 -26.20
N MET A 121 -0.40 27.19 -25.81
CA MET A 121 -0.02 26.19 -24.82
C MET A 121 0.82 25.08 -25.47
N PHE A 122 1.79 24.56 -24.74
CA PHE A 122 2.56 23.39 -25.14
C PHE A 122 2.95 22.55 -23.90
N THR A 123 3.12 21.25 -24.11
CA THR A 123 3.59 20.33 -23.07
C THR A 123 5.06 20.05 -23.29
N MET A 124 5.86 20.23 -22.25
CA MET A 124 7.29 19.98 -22.24
C MET A 124 7.61 18.85 -21.26
N ARG A 125 8.54 17.98 -21.63
CA ARG A 125 9.14 16.97 -20.75
C ARG A 125 10.64 17.20 -20.66
N ALA A 126 11.16 17.47 -19.46
CA ALA A 126 12.59 17.49 -19.19
C ALA A 126 12.96 16.31 -18.30
N THR A 127 13.84 15.42 -18.77
CA THR A 127 14.33 14.29 -17.98
C THR A 127 15.81 14.50 -17.70
N THR A 128 16.28 14.24 -16.49
CA THR A 128 17.71 14.12 -16.13
C THR A 128 18.01 12.78 -15.48
N ARG A 129 19.28 12.39 -15.48
CA ARG A 129 19.79 11.21 -14.76
C ARG A 129 20.94 11.66 -13.88
N ILE A 130 20.88 11.29 -12.60
CA ILE A 130 21.90 11.62 -11.60
C ILE A 130 22.49 10.30 -11.12
N PRO A 131 23.82 10.07 -11.21
CA PRO A 131 24.41 8.84 -10.72
C PRO A 131 24.19 8.73 -9.20
N ILE A 132 23.83 7.53 -8.74
CA ILE A 132 23.70 7.24 -7.32
C ILE A 132 24.94 6.46 -6.90
N VAL A 133 25.56 6.86 -5.80
CA VAL A 133 26.55 6.02 -5.12
C VAL A 133 25.76 4.99 -4.32
N ASP A 134 25.86 3.71 -4.70
CA ASP A 134 25.23 2.60 -3.96
C ASP A 134 25.58 2.70 -2.47
N GLY A 135 24.58 2.82 -1.57
CA GLY A 135 24.89 2.96 -0.13
C GLY A 135 23.80 3.34 0.86
N ASN A 136 22.49 3.30 0.52
CA ASN A 136 21.43 3.69 1.47
C ASN A 136 20.40 2.60 1.76
N ASP A 137 20.71 1.33 1.45
CA ASP A 137 19.80 0.19 1.60
C ASP A 137 18.44 0.38 0.91
N ILE A 138 18.35 1.27 -0.09
CA ILE A 138 17.15 1.52 -0.91
C ILE A 138 17.28 0.74 -2.20
N TRP A 139 16.37 -0.22 -2.36
CA TRP A 139 16.29 -1.08 -3.54
C TRP A 139 15.48 -0.44 -4.67
N GLU A 140 14.30 0.11 -4.36
CA GLU A 140 13.46 0.82 -5.33
C GLU A 140 12.86 2.06 -4.67
N HIS A 141 12.85 3.20 -5.35
CA HIS A 141 12.11 4.38 -4.91
C HIS A 141 11.50 5.08 -6.12
N SER A 142 10.21 5.35 -6.04
CA SER A 142 9.49 6.17 -7.00
C SER A 142 8.74 7.25 -6.23
N GLN A 143 8.81 8.48 -6.70
CA GLN A 143 8.09 9.60 -6.13
C GLN A 143 7.48 10.45 -7.24
N THR A 144 6.23 10.86 -7.05
CA THR A 144 5.53 11.81 -7.91
C THR A 144 5.10 13.00 -7.06
N THR A 145 5.51 14.19 -7.46
CA THR A 145 5.08 15.46 -6.87
C THR A 145 4.19 16.19 -7.87
N GLU A 146 2.98 16.53 -7.43
CA GLU A 146 2.01 17.34 -8.16
C GLU A 146 1.70 18.61 -7.34
N THR A 147 1.88 19.77 -7.97
CA THR A 147 1.49 21.06 -7.40
C THR A 147 0.35 21.64 -8.22
N THR A 148 -0.79 21.89 -7.57
CA THR A 148 -1.99 22.49 -8.18
C THR A 148 -2.30 23.84 -7.54
N THR A 149 -2.90 24.74 -8.31
CA THR A 149 -3.49 25.97 -7.78
C THR A 149 -5.00 25.84 -7.80
N ASN A 150 -5.63 25.95 -6.63
CA ASN A 150 -7.07 25.94 -6.48
C ASN A 150 -7.69 27.22 -7.06
N ILE A 151 -9.02 27.20 -7.22
CA ILE A 151 -9.80 28.31 -7.78
C ILE A 151 -9.65 29.61 -6.97
N ASP A 152 -9.35 29.50 -5.68
CA ASP A 152 -9.10 30.61 -4.77
C ASP A 152 -7.66 31.14 -4.81
N GLY A 153 -6.80 30.59 -5.69
CA GLY A 153 -5.40 30.97 -5.83
C GLY A 153 -4.45 30.25 -4.85
N THR A 154 -4.96 29.32 -4.03
CA THR A 154 -4.13 28.58 -3.08
C THR A 154 -3.38 27.43 -3.75
N GLN A 155 -2.09 27.29 -3.45
CA GLN A 155 -1.27 26.24 -4.05
C GLN A 155 -1.19 25.02 -3.14
N VAL A 156 -1.66 23.86 -3.59
CA VAL A 156 -1.56 22.60 -2.86
C VAL A 156 -0.49 21.75 -3.51
N THR A 157 0.46 21.25 -2.71
CA THR A 157 1.48 20.31 -3.19
C THR A 157 1.22 18.94 -2.62
N THR A 158 0.91 17.98 -3.48
CA THR A 158 0.73 16.57 -3.12
C THR A 158 1.90 15.77 -3.65
N VAL A 159 2.46 14.95 -2.78
CA VAL A 159 3.52 14.01 -3.09
C VAL A 159 3.00 12.61 -2.83
N THR A 160 3.20 11.70 -3.77
CA THR A 160 2.97 10.27 -3.63
C THR A 160 4.26 9.53 -3.94
N GLY A 161 4.47 8.37 -3.33
CA GLY A 161 5.64 7.56 -3.64
C GLY A 161 5.56 6.13 -3.14
N THR A 162 6.47 5.32 -3.64
CA THR A 162 6.65 3.92 -3.28
C THR A 162 8.12 3.70 -2.96
N LEU A 163 8.41 3.08 -1.82
CA LEU A 163 9.77 2.78 -1.38
C LEU A 163 9.90 1.28 -1.12
N ARG A 164 11.01 0.70 -1.57
CA ARG A 164 11.49 -0.62 -1.24
C ARG A 164 12.93 -0.53 -0.74
N MET A 165 13.21 -1.17 0.39
CA MET A 165 14.53 -1.24 1.02
C MET A 165 15.08 -2.67 0.98
N ASP A 166 16.36 -2.82 1.33
CA ASP A 166 16.98 -4.13 1.54
C ASP A 166 16.32 -4.87 2.72
N GLN A 167 16.31 -6.21 2.63
CA GLN A 167 15.68 -7.06 3.64
C GLN A 167 16.30 -6.83 5.02
N GLY A 168 15.43 -6.61 6.03
CA GLY A 168 15.84 -6.31 7.41
C GLY A 168 15.66 -4.84 7.82
N ASN A 169 15.43 -3.94 6.85
CA ASN A 169 15.12 -2.54 7.11
C ASN A 169 13.60 -2.24 7.00
N THR A 170 13.15 -1.21 7.72
CA THR A 170 11.72 -0.81 7.75
C THR A 170 11.48 0.42 6.87
N ALA A 171 10.84 0.23 5.71
CA ALA A 171 10.59 1.31 4.74
C ALA A 171 9.72 2.44 5.32
N SER A 172 8.71 2.11 6.14
CA SER A 172 7.86 3.12 6.78
C SER A 172 8.63 4.05 7.71
N SER A 173 9.59 3.50 8.47
CA SER A 173 10.47 4.29 9.35
C SER A 173 11.39 5.21 8.54
N TYR A 174 11.92 4.72 7.41
CA TYR A 174 12.74 5.53 6.52
C TYR A 174 11.93 6.69 5.93
N VAL A 175 10.75 6.41 5.37
CA VAL A 175 9.86 7.45 4.82
C VAL A 175 9.51 8.49 5.88
N GLN A 176 9.16 8.06 7.10
CA GLN A 176 8.80 8.97 8.18
C GLN A 176 9.95 9.90 8.57
N THR A 177 11.18 9.37 8.64
CA THR A 177 12.37 10.11 9.09
C THR A 177 13.00 10.96 8.00
N ASN A 178 13.11 10.43 6.78
CA ASN A 178 13.92 11.03 5.70
C ASN A 178 13.08 11.75 4.64
N ILE A 179 11.77 11.51 4.57
CA ILE A 179 10.90 12.11 3.55
C ILE A 179 9.84 13.00 4.22
N ILE A 180 8.95 12.42 5.02
CA ILE A 180 7.83 13.15 5.63
C ILE A 180 8.31 14.08 6.74
N GLY A 181 9.29 13.66 7.57
CA GLY A 181 9.87 14.48 8.63
C GLY A 181 10.41 15.83 8.13
N PRO A 182 11.35 15.83 7.17
CA PRO A 182 11.87 17.06 6.58
C PRO A 182 10.80 17.93 5.94
N ALA A 183 9.83 17.33 5.23
CA ALA A 183 8.71 18.07 4.64
C ALA A 183 7.85 18.77 5.71
N ARG A 184 7.58 18.10 6.84
CA ARG A 184 6.88 18.71 8.00
C ARG A 184 7.69 19.84 8.62
N THR A 185 9.00 19.66 8.80
CA THR A 185 9.85 20.72 9.36
C THR A 185 9.85 21.95 8.45
N ALA A 186 9.99 21.77 7.14
CA ALA A 186 9.95 22.88 6.19
C ALA A 186 8.58 23.60 6.18
N ALA A 187 7.48 22.85 6.12
CA ALA A 187 6.13 23.40 6.17
C ALA A 187 5.86 24.15 7.49
N GLY A 188 6.29 23.59 8.62
CA GLY A 188 6.14 24.22 9.93
C GLY A 188 6.87 25.56 10.06
N LEU A 189 8.03 25.72 9.42
CA LEU A 189 8.73 27.01 9.37
C LEU A 189 7.98 28.07 8.54
N SER A 190 7.22 27.64 7.53
CA SER A 190 6.38 28.51 6.69
C SER A 190 4.97 28.74 7.24
N GLY A 191 4.60 28.06 8.35
CA GLY A 191 3.23 28.09 8.91
C GLY A 191 2.23 27.19 8.19
N ASP A 192 2.68 26.40 7.22
CA ASP A 192 1.85 25.53 6.39
C ASP A 192 1.47 24.23 7.11
N GLY A 193 0.34 23.65 6.70
CA GLY A 193 -0.12 22.38 7.23
C GLY A 193 0.36 21.18 6.42
N VAL A 194 0.57 20.05 7.09
CA VAL A 194 0.95 18.79 6.43
C VAL A 194 0.04 17.65 6.85
N VAL A 195 -0.61 17.04 5.86
CA VAL A 195 -1.34 15.78 6.01
C VAL A 195 -0.54 14.68 5.33
N SER A 196 -0.25 13.60 6.04
CA SER A 196 0.58 12.51 5.51
C SER A 196 0.02 11.14 5.84
N LYS A 197 0.23 10.20 4.93
CA LYS A 197 -0.21 8.82 5.01
C LYS A 197 0.93 7.89 4.59
N ILE A 198 1.17 6.85 5.37
CA ILE A 198 2.05 5.74 5.01
C ILE A 198 1.22 4.45 5.01
N LYS A 199 1.29 3.68 3.94
CA LYS A 199 0.63 2.39 3.79
C LYS A 199 1.69 1.28 3.70
N THR A 200 1.66 0.35 4.64
CA THR A 200 2.64 -0.75 4.73
C THR A 200 1.93 -2.09 4.57
N GLY A 201 2.44 -2.92 3.67
CA GLY A 201 1.93 -4.27 3.41
C GLY A 201 2.64 -5.34 4.26
N ASN A 202 2.66 -6.56 3.75
CA ASN A 202 3.24 -7.73 4.42
C ASN A 202 4.77 -7.68 4.48
N ASP A 203 5.40 -7.04 3.49
CA ASP A 203 6.83 -6.80 3.46
C ASP A 203 7.13 -5.47 4.14
N ALA A 204 7.77 -5.50 5.32
CA ALA A 204 8.16 -4.30 6.05
C ALA A 204 9.22 -3.47 5.30
N ALA A 205 9.92 -4.08 4.34
CA ALA A 205 10.84 -3.40 3.47
C ALA A 205 10.14 -2.66 2.33
N GLN A 206 8.80 -2.72 2.19
CA GLN A 206 8.04 -2.00 1.17
C GLN A 206 6.91 -1.15 1.76
N CYS A 207 6.79 0.10 1.29
CA CYS A 207 5.65 0.94 1.62
C CYS A 207 5.24 1.88 0.48
N GLU A 208 3.96 2.26 0.47
CA GLU A 208 3.44 3.41 -0.27
C GLU A 208 3.32 4.58 0.69
N TYR A 209 3.57 5.81 0.23
CA TYR A 209 3.38 7.00 1.04
C TYR A 209 2.77 8.13 0.23
N SER A 210 2.12 9.05 0.94
CA SER A 210 1.68 10.31 0.38
C SER A 210 1.72 11.41 1.43
N TYR A 211 2.05 12.63 1.03
CA TYR A 211 1.82 13.79 1.87
C TYR A 211 1.34 14.98 1.05
N THR A 212 0.51 15.82 1.67
CA THR A 212 -0.01 17.04 1.08
C THR A 212 0.38 18.20 1.98
N ILE A 213 1.00 19.22 1.38
CA ILE A 213 1.29 20.50 2.02
C ILE A 213 0.18 21.47 1.61
N THR A 214 -0.48 22.05 2.62
CA THR A 214 -1.56 23.02 2.44
C THR A 214 -1.13 24.37 3.01
N PRO A 215 -1.14 25.46 2.22
CA PRO A 215 -0.74 26.78 2.69
C PRO A 215 -1.60 27.31 3.82
N SER A 216 -1.00 28.08 4.71
CA SER A 216 -1.68 28.65 5.88
C SER A 216 -2.69 29.78 5.58
N THR A 217 -2.85 30.18 4.31
CA THR A 217 -3.56 31.42 3.92
C THR A 217 -5.06 31.23 3.70
N THR A 218 -5.59 30.00 3.72
CA THR A 218 -7.04 29.79 3.70
C THR A 218 -7.62 29.92 5.10
N SER A 219 -8.57 30.85 5.27
CA SER A 219 -9.43 31.04 6.44
C SER A 219 -10.38 29.87 6.75
N THR A 220 -9.99 28.64 6.41
CA THR A 220 -10.72 27.38 6.63
C THR A 220 -9.76 26.39 7.26
N ALA A 221 -9.46 26.66 8.53
CA ALA A 221 -8.58 25.86 9.37
C ALA A 221 -9.35 24.66 9.94
N ASP A 222 -9.29 23.50 9.29
CA ASP A 222 -9.82 22.27 9.89
C ASP A 222 -8.73 21.26 10.27
N VAL A 223 -7.57 21.20 9.61
CA VAL A 223 -6.43 20.40 10.08
C VAL A 223 -5.11 21.10 9.78
N THR A 224 -4.34 21.43 10.82
CA THR A 224 -3.02 22.07 10.67
C THR A 224 -1.89 21.04 10.55
N GLN A 225 -2.05 19.86 11.15
CA GLN A 225 -1.08 18.78 11.01
C GLN A 225 -1.77 17.44 11.18
N ALA A 226 -1.40 16.46 10.35
CA ALA A 226 -1.83 15.08 10.55
C ALA A 226 -0.79 14.05 10.07
N SER A 227 -0.78 12.92 10.79
CA SER A 227 0.00 11.73 10.48
C SER A 227 -0.91 10.53 10.54
N VAL A 228 -0.96 9.74 9.47
CA VAL A 228 -1.73 8.49 9.40
C VAL A 228 -0.78 7.37 9.00
N GLU A 229 -0.74 6.31 9.80
CA GLU A 229 -0.11 5.04 9.45
C GLU A 229 -1.21 4.00 9.23
N ASP A 230 -1.18 3.33 8.07
CA ASP A 230 -2.13 2.31 7.64
C ASP A 230 -1.34 1.02 7.34
N ARG A 231 -1.28 0.12 8.31
CA ARG A 231 -0.41 -1.05 8.28
C ARG A 231 -1.23 -2.33 8.31
N THR A 232 -0.90 -3.30 7.44
CA THR A 232 -1.48 -4.65 7.51
C THR A 232 -0.39 -5.67 7.83
N ALA A 233 -0.55 -6.44 8.92
CA ALA A 233 0.44 -7.41 9.36
C ALA A 233 -0.21 -8.57 10.14
N LYS A 234 0.48 -9.71 10.26
CA LYS A 234 0.06 -10.80 11.16
C LYS A 234 0.28 -10.39 12.63
N ASP A 235 -0.72 -10.61 13.48
CA ASP A 235 -0.59 -10.44 14.93
C ASP A 235 0.16 -11.63 15.58
N ALA A 236 0.33 -11.60 16.90
CA ALA A 236 1.03 -12.66 17.64
C ALA A 236 0.36 -14.05 17.53
N THR A 237 -0.88 -14.12 17.07
CA THR A 237 -1.64 -15.36 16.84
C THR A 237 -1.61 -15.80 15.38
N GLY A 238 -0.96 -15.03 14.50
CA GLY A 238 -0.86 -15.28 13.06
C GLY A 238 -2.00 -14.68 12.24
N ARG A 239 -2.91 -13.89 12.84
CA ARG A 239 -4.06 -13.29 12.16
C ARG A 239 -3.68 -12.01 11.44
N TRP A 240 -4.11 -11.82 10.20
CA TRP A 240 -3.96 -10.54 9.52
C TRP A 240 -4.81 -9.45 10.15
N VAL A 241 -4.13 -8.41 10.64
CA VAL A 241 -4.74 -7.23 11.23
C VAL A 241 -4.29 -6.00 10.46
N ARG A 242 -5.26 -5.21 10.00
CA ARG A 242 -5.04 -3.87 9.47
C ARG A 242 -5.22 -2.86 10.59
N THR A 243 -4.19 -2.09 10.89
CA THR A 243 -4.18 -1.02 11.89
C THR A 243 -4.06 0.32 11.20
N ILE A 244 -5.01 1.21 11.47
CA ILE A 244 -4.99 2.61 11.03
C ILE A 244 -4.83 3.47 12.28
N SER A 245 -3.67 4.09 12.44
CA SER A 245 -3.36 4.87 13.64
C SER A 245 -2.66 6.16 13.31
N GLY A 246 -2.78 7.15 14.19
CA GLY A 246 -2.20 8.45 13.91
C GLY A 246 -2.65 9.54 14.85
N TYR A 247 -2.44 10.77 14.39
CA TYR A 247 -2.89 11.96 15.07
C TYR A 247 -3.25 13.07 14.08
N ALA A 248 -4.07 14.01 14.54
CA ALA A 248 -4.36 15.27 13.86
C ALA A 248 -4.35 16.43 14.86
N MET A 249 -4.16 17.65 14.37
CA MET A 249 -4.16 18.92 15.13
C MET A 249 -4.98 19.97 14.39
N GLY A 250 -5.55 20.93 15.13
CA GLY A 250 -6.45 21.96 14.60
C GLY A 250 -7.93 21.73 14.95
N ALA A 251 -8.79 22.68 14.58
CA ALA A 251 -10.20 22.72 14.99
C ALA A 251 -11.03 21.51 14.49
N GLY A 252 -10.67 20.93 13.34
CA GLY A 252 -11.29 19.74 12.75
C GLY A 252 -10.54 18.43 13.01
N ALA A 253 -9.57 18.40 13.93
CA ALA A 253 -8.77 17.20 14.23
C ALA A 253 -9.63 15.96 14.59
N SER A 254 -10.70 16.14 15.36
CA SER A 254 -11.65 15.06 15.72
C SER A 254 -12.43 14.53 14.53
N THR A 255 -12.87 15.41 13.63
CA THR A 255 -13.57 15.04 12.40
C THR A 255 -12.63 14.28 11.47
N PHE A 256 -11.40 14.77 11.30
CA PHE A 256 -10.37 14.10 10.50
C PHE A 256 -10.05 12.70 11.03
N ALA A 257 -9.83 12.58 12.35
CA ALA A 257 -9.56 11.31 13.01
C ALA A 257 -10.70 10.31 12.79
N SER A 258 -11.95 10.75 12.97
CA SER A 258 -13.13 9.90 12.73
C SER A 258 -13.25 9.45 11.27
N ALA A 259 -12.87 10.30 10.32
CA ALA A 259 -12.87 10.00 8.89
C ALA A 259 -11.80 8.97 8.47
N GLN A 260 -10.86 8.61 9.35
CA GLN A 260 -9.88 7.55 9.05
C GLN A 260 -10.43 6.13 9.25
N GLN A 261 -11.65 5.99 9.77
CA GLN A 261 -12.32 4.69 9.82
C GLN A 261 -12.67 4.20 8.42
N VAL A 262 -12.36 2.93 8.14
CA VAL A 262 -12.77 2.23 6.92
C VAL A 262 -14.08 1.49 7.17
N ALA A 263 -14.96 1.48 6.18
CA ALA A 263 -16.20 0.72 6.22
C ALA A 263 -15.92 -0.78 6.32
N GLU A 264 -16.66 -1.47 7.19
CA GLU A 264 -16.62 -2.93 7.27
C GLU A 264 -17.11 -3.56 5.95
N SER A 265 -16.57 -4.72 5.60
CA SER A 265 -16.89 -5.44 4.36
C SER A 265 -16.93 -6.94 4.61
N SER A 266 -17.18 -7.74 3.55
CA SER A 266 -17.09 -9.20 3.62
C SER A 266 -15.70 -9.70 4.02
N ASN A 267 -14.66 -8.86 3.89
CA ASN A 267 -13.26 -9.26 4.12
C ASN A 267 -12.55 -8.47 5.23
N LEU A 268 -13.26 -7.54 5.88
CA LEU A 268 -12.66 -6.65 6.88
C LEU A 268 -13.68 -6.30 7.97
N LYS A 269 -13.35 -6.60 9.22
CA LYS A 269 -14.21 -6.37 10.40
C LYS A 269 -13.49 -5.51 11.43
N LEU A 270 -14.15 -4.47 11.95
CA LEU A 270 -13.59 -3.59 12.99
C LEU A 270 -13.57 -4.34 14.33
N ILE A 271 -12.38 -4.43 14.95
CA ILE A 271 -12.17 -5.18 16.19
C ILE A 271 -11.78 -4.29 17.38
N ARG A 272 -11.27 -3.08 17.12
CA ARG A 272 -10.90 -2.12 18.17
C ARG A 272 -11.00 -0.68 17.69
N THR A 273 -11.53 0.17 18.57
CA THR A 273 -11.71 1.60 18.32
C THR A 273 -11.13 2.40 19.49
N ASP A 274 -9.91 2.91 19.31
CA ASP A 274 -9.21 3.74 20.29
C ASP A 274 -9.07 5.17 19.73
N GLY A 275 -10.18 5.90 19.64
CA GLY A 275 -10.21 7.31 19.24
C GLY A 275 -11.51 7.74 18.54
N PRO A 276 -11.67 9.04 18.25
CA PRO A 276 -10.74 10.14 18.54
C PRO A 276 -10.57 10.42 20.03
N SER A 277 -9.34 10.71 20.49
CA SER A 277 -9.10 11.21 21.84
C SER A 277 -9.68 12.61 22.03
N SER A 278 -9.88 13.04 23.29
CA SER A 278 -10.08 14.46 23.58
C SER A 278 -8.88 15.28 23.07
N PRO A 279 -9.10 16.50 22.52
CA PRO A 279 -8.01 17.38 22.11
C PRO A 279 -7.10 17.71 23.29
N ALA A 280 -5.79 17.48 23.13
CA ALA A 280 -4.80 17.84 24.15
C ALA A 280 -4.55 19.36 24.16
N VAL A 281 -4.28 19.93 25.34
CA VAL A 281 -3.91 21.35 25.51
C VAL A 281 -2.38 21.49 25.48
N PRO A 282 -1.79 22.50 24.82
CA PRO A 282 -2.45 23.61 24.10
C PRO A 282 -2.75 23.34 22.61
N ASP A 283 -2.10 22.35 21.99
CA ASP A 283 -2.04 22.26 20.53
C ASP A 283 -3.26 21.59 19.86
N GLY A 284 -4.26 21.17 20.63
CA GLY A 284 -5.48 20.54 20.13
C GLY A 284 -5.27 19.14 19.53
N ARG A 285 -4.17 18.46 19.87
CA ARG A 285 -3.82 17.16 19.27
C ARG A 285 -4.85 16.08 19.63
N VAL A 286 -5.37 15.40 18.62
CA VAL A 286 -6.27 14.25 18.71
C VAL A 286 -5.55 13.03 18.18
N ASN A 287 -5.42 11.98 19.00
CA ASN A 287 -4.88 10.69 18.56
C ASN A 287 -6.01 9.71 18.25
N PHE A 288 -5.75 8.77 17.34
CA PHE A 288 -6.67 7.69 17.00
C PHE A 288 -5.93 6.40 16.64
N ASN A 289 -6.56 5.27 16.89
CA ASN A 289 -6.12 3.95 16.47
C ASN A 289 -7.34 3.05 16.23
N TYR A 290 -7.46 2.52 15.01
CA TYR A 290 -8.51 1.62 14.59
C TYR A 290 -7.87 0.32 14.13
N GLN A 291 -8.32 -0.82 14.65
CA GLN A 291 -7.83 -2.14 14.25
C GLN A 291 -8.95 -2.94 13.60
N TYR A 292 -8.61 -3.58 12.49
CA TYR A 292 -9.51 -4.42 11.71
C TYR A 292 -8.91 -5.80 11.54
N ALA A 293 -9.71 -6.85 11.78
CA ALA A 293 -9.35 -8.20 11.39
C ALA A 293 -9.66 -8.41 9.91
N SER A 294 -8.72 -9.02 9.18
CA SER A 294 -8.98 -9.56 7.84
C SER A 294 -9.50 -10.98 7.96
N GLY A 295 -10.34 -11.40 7.03
CA GLY A 295 -11.03 -12.68 7.05
C GLY A 295 -12.03 -12.77 5.91
N VAL A 296 -12.99 -13.68 6.00
CA VAL A 296 -14.04 -13.86 4.99
C VAL A 296 -15.37 -14.27 5.60
N THR A 297 -16.46 -13.83 4.98
CA THR A 297 -17.79 -14.43 5.18
C THR A 297 -17.99 -15.55 4.17
N HIS A 298 -18.31 -16.77 4.63
CA HIS A 298 -18.52 -17.93 3.77
C HIS A 298 -19.97 -18.44 3.86
N THR A 299 -20.53 -18.93 2.76
CA THR A 299 -21.94 -19.40 2.71
C THR A 299 -22.20 -20.62 3.58
N ASP A 300 -21.20 -21.50 3.72
CA ASP A 300 -21.30 -22.71 4.56
C ASP A 300 -21.31 -22.39 6.06
N PHE A 301 -20.92 -21.16 6.41
CA PHE A 301 -20.89 -20.67 7.79
C PHE A 301 -21.65 -19.34 7.89
N PRO A 302 -22.98 -19.37 7.69
CA PRO A 302 -23.76 -18.14 7.67
C PRO A 302 -23.75 -17.46 9.03
N GLY A 303 -23.62 -16.13 9.03
CA GLY A 303 -23.67 -15.32 10.25
C GLY A 303 -22.35 -15.21 11.04
N ILE A 304 -21.25 -15.74 10.50
CA ILE A 304 -19.91 -15.55 11.07
C ILE A 304 -18.93 -14.96 10.05
N PHE A 305 -17.91 -14.27 10.57
CA PHE A 305 -16.76 -13.77 9.83
C PHE A 305 -15.53 -14.58 10.25
N ILE A 306 -15.01 -15.41 9.35
CA ILE A 306 -13.95 -16.37 9.63
C ILE A 306 -12.61 -15.69 9.46
N THR A 307 -11.79 -15.71 10.52
CA THR A 307 -10.44 -15.13 10.53
C THR A 307 -9.36 -16.19 10.42
N ARG A 308 -9.67 -17.44 10.78
CA ARG A 308 -8.78 -18.59 10.67
C ARG A 308 -9.59 -19.89 10.63
N MET A 309 -9.15 -20.85 9.81
CA MET A 309 -9.68 -22.21 9.81
C MET A 309 -8.54 -23.19 9.59
N ASP A 310 -8.45 -24.19 10.45
CA ASP A 310 -7.52 -25.30 10.34
C ASP A 310 -8.34 -26.60 10.41
N GLU A 311 -8.29 -27.43 9.36
CA GLU A 311 -8.88 -28.77 9.35
C GLU A 311 -7.79 -29.80 9.01
N SER A 312 -7.83 -30.93 9.70
CA SER A 312 -6.83 -32.00 9.60
C SER A 312 -7.51 -33.35 9.77
N VAL A 313 -6.99 -34.34 9.05
CA VAL A 313 -7.40 -35.74 9.17
C VAL A 313 -6.13 -36.53 9.47
N ASP A 314 -6.00 -36.97 10.72
CA ASP A 314 -4.85 -37.72 11.19
C ASP A 314 -5.18 -39.21 11.24
N GLN A 315 -4.28 -40.05 10.72
CA GLN A 315 -4.42 -41.50 10.79
C GLN A 315 -3.43 -42.10 11.80
N SER A 316 -3.91 -43.07 12.56
CA SER A 316 -3.11 -43.87 13.48
C SER A 316 -3.58 -45.33 13.47
N GLY A 317 -2.65 -46.28 13.64
CA GLY A 317 -2.98 -47.71 13.53
C GLY A 317 -2.79 -48.27 12.11
N GLY A 318 -3.22 -49.52 11.88
CA GLY A 318 -2.92 -50.28 10.66
C GLY A 318 -1.69 -51.20 10.75
N GLY A 319 -1.17 -51.44 11.96
CA GLY A 319 -0.06 -52.38 12.20
C GLY A 319 -0.48 -53.85 12.10
N ARG A 320 0.49 -54.71 11.71
CA ARG A 320 0.41 -56.18 11.51
C ARG A 320 -0.57 -56.90 12.44
N GLU A 321 -1.25 -57.91 11.88
CA GLU A 321 -2.05 -58.92 12.60
C GLU A 321 -1.42 -59.30 13.94
N ILE A 322 -2.20 -59.16 15.03
CA ILE A 322 -1.79 -59.68 16.33
C ILE A 322 -2.19 -61.16 16.38
N LEU A 323 -1.19 -62.05 16.41
CA LEU A 323 -1.38 -63.44 16.78
C LEU A 323 -1.67 -63.52 18.29
N ALA A 324 -2.92 -63.75 18.67
CA ALA A 324 -3.29 -64.01 20.06
C ALA A 324 -3.45 -65.52 20.30
N SER A 325 -2.67 -66.10 21.24
CA SER A 325 -2.87 -67.47 21.72
C SER A 325 -3.35 -67.47 23.17
N SER A 326 -4.45 -68.14 23.47
CA SER A 326 -4.74 -68.62 24.83
C SER A 326 -4.28 -70.07 24.95
N TYR A 327 -3.34 -70.34 25.86
CA TYR A 327 -2.85 -71.69 26.13
C TYR A 327 -3.74 -72.37 27.17
N LEU A 328 -4.68 -73.18 26.72
CA LEU A 328 -5.26 -74.27 27.50
C LEU A 328 -5.48 -75.49 26.58
N GLN A 329 -4.51 -76.40 26.58
CA GLN A 329 -4.59 -77.82 26.18
C GLN A 329 -5.41 -78.17 24.92
N GLY A 330 -4.79 -78.04 23.74
CA GLY A 330 -5.25 -78.58 22.46
C GLY A 330 -4.31 -78.20 21.32
N ASP A 331 -4.25 -79.01 20.25
CA ASP A 331 -3.38 -78.77 19.07
C ASP A 331 -3.55 -77.34 18.51
N PRO A 332 -2.47 -76.68 18.03
CA PRO A 332 -2.52 -75.28 17.64
C PRO A 332 -3.30 -75.08 16.34
N GLU A 333 -4.56 -74.64 16.43
CA GLU A 333 -5.24 -73.98 15.32
C GLU A 333 -4.69 -72.55 15.17
N LEU A 334 -3.90 -72.30 14.12
CA LEU A 334 -3.62 -70.94 13.63
C LEU A 334 -4.92 -70.34 13.10
N ARG A 335 -5.63 -69.57 13.91
CA ARG A 335 -6.72 -68.71 13.42
C ARG A 335 -6.13 -67.44 12.82
N LEU A 336 -6.71 -67.01 11.70
CA LEU A 336 -6.41 -65.75 11.00
C LEU A 336 -6.25 -64.62 12.01
N GLY A 337 -5.15 -63.86 11.93
CA GLY A 337 -4.89 -62.79 12.87
C GLY A 337 -5.96 -61.70 12.77
N THR A 338 -6.29 -61.09 13.91
CA THR A 338 -7.17 -59.92 13.89
C THR A 338 -6.33 -58.73 13.40
N GLN A 339 -6.70 -58.16 12.26
CA GLN A 339 -6.13 -56.90 11.79
C GLN A 339 -6.52 -55.80 12.78
N LEU A 340 -5.54 -55.01 13.24
CA LEU A 340 -5.84 -53.88 14.11
C LEU A 340 -6.66 -52.85 13.33
N PRO A 341 -7.77 -52.34 13.91
CA PRO A 341 -8.55 -51.32 13.24
C PRO A 341 -7.72 -50.05 13.04
N VAL A 342 -7.99 -49.34 11.96
CA VAL A 342 -7.39 -48.05 11.62
C VAL A 342 -8.19 -46.96 12.34
N ALA A 343 -7.52 -46.19 13.19
CA ALA A 343 -8.11 -45.06 13.88
C ALA A 343 -7.82 -43.77 13.12
N VAL A 344 -8.87 -43.12 12.62
CA VAL A 344 -8.77 -41.83 11.92
C VAL A 344 -9.37 -40.75 12.80
N THR A 345 -8.71 -39.61 12.94
CA THR A 345 -9.19 -38.47 13.72
C THR A 345 -9.38 -37.27 12.80
N GLU A 346 -10.62 -36.84 12.61
CA GLU A 346 -10.96 -35.57 11.97
C GLU A 346 -10.93 -34.47 13.05
N SER A 347 -10.11 -33.44 12.84
CA SER A 347 -10.03 -32.28 13.73
C SER A 347 -10.19 -30.99 12.94
N ILE A 348 -11.14 -30.15 13.35
CA ILE A 348 -11.41 -28.83 12.78
C ILE A 348 -11.37 -27.77 13.88
N SER A 349 -10.73 -26.63 13.61
CA SER A 349 -10.73 -25.44 14.45
C SER A 349 -11.03 -24.20 13.61
N ILE A 350 -12.00 -23.41 14.05
CA ILE A 350 -12.45 -22.20 13.37
C ILE A 350 -12.35 -21.04 14.35
N GLU A 351 -11.60 -20.01 14.00
CA GLU A 351 -11.62 -18.71 14.65
C GLU A 351 -12.48 -17.73 13.85
N PHE A 352 -13.41 -17.06 14.53
CA PHE A 352 -14.39 -16.21 13.88
C PHE A 352 -14.91 -15.09 14.78
N ILE A 353 -15.58 -14.11 14.17
CA ILE A 353 -16.39 -13.09 14.83
C ILE A 353 -17.86 -13.37 14.52
N GLY A 354 -18.72 -13.42 15.55
CA GLY A 354 -20.14 -13.74 15.40
C GLY A 354 -20.65 -14.68 16.48
N SER A 355 -21.84 -15.26 16.27
CA SER A 355 -22.46 -16.19 17.23
C SER A 355 -22.01 -17.63 17.01
N PHE A 356 -21.96 -18.44 18.08
CA PHE A 356 -21.78 -19.90 17.99
C PHE A 356 -23.01 -20.65 17.43
N THR A 357 -24.16 -19.98 17.29
CA THR A 357 -25.39 -20.60 16.81
C THR A 357 -25.22 -21.05 15.35
N GLY A 358 -25.51 -22.32 15.06
CA GLY A 358 -25.45 -22.85 13.70
C GLY A 358 -24.05 -23.23 13.21
N ILE A 359 -23.00 -23.05 14.03
CA ILE A 359 -21.65 -23.55 13.70
C ILE A 359 -21.57 -25.03 14.02
N ASN A 360 -21.94 -25.84 13.02
CA ASN A 360 -21.66 -27.26 13.01
C ASN A 360 -21.48 -27.71 11.55
N PRO A 361 -20.28 -27.53 10.98
CA PRO A 361 -20.02 -27.99 9.62
C PRO A 361 -20.33 -29.48 9.46
N PRO A 362 -20.66 -29.95 8.25
CA PRO A 362 -20.73 -31.39 7.98
C PRO A 362 -19.42 -32.10 8.36
N VAL A 363 -19.54 -33.38 8.73
CA VAL A 363 -18.38 -34.28 8.86
C VAL A 363 -17.91 -34.69 7.46
N LEU A 364 -16.61 -34.96 7.31
CA LEU A 364 -16.04 -35.42 6.04
C LEU A 364 -16.06 -36.96 5.95
N LEU A 365 -15.98 -37.63 7.10
CA LEU A 365 -15.96 -39.07 7.25
C LEU A 365 -17.30 -39.64 7.70
N ASP A 366 -17.51 -40.93 7.43
CA ASP A 366 -18.78 -41.63 7.70
C ASP A 366 -19.12 -41.68 9.19
N GLU A 367 -20.29 -41.14 9.56
CA GLU A 367 -20.78 -41.09 10.94
C GLU A 367 -21.00 -42.48 11.55
N ASP A 368 -21.24 -43.51 10.73
CA ASP A 368 -21.46 -44.88 11.20
C ASP A 368 -20.21 -45.51 11.84
N ASN A 369 -19.02 -45.01 11.48
CA ASN A 369 -17.73 -45.47 12.02
C ASN A 369 -17.24 -44.62 13.20
N MET A 370 -18.04 -43.65 13.64
CA MET A 370 -17.69 -42.74 14.73
C MET A 370 -17.62 -43.47 16.07
N VAL A 371 -16.56 -43.21 16.82
CA VAL A 371 -16.33 -43.82 18.13
C VAL A 371 -16.45 -42.78 19.23
N GLY A 372 -17.44 -42.98 20.09
CA GLY A 372 -17.76 -42.05 21.16
C GLY A 372 -18.47 -40.81 20.65
N THR A 373 -18.50 -39.77 21.48
CA THR A 373 -19.14 -38.49 21.14
C THR A 373 -18.11 -37.49 20.60
N PRO A 374 -18.48 -36.67 19.61
CA PRO A 374 -17.63 -35.57 19.13
C PRO A 374 -17.16 -34.69 20.29
N ARG A 375 -15.86 -34.42 20.36
CA ARG A 375 -15.29 -33.51 21.33
C ARG A 375 -15.39 -32.10 20.78
N ILE A 376 -16.27 -31.30 21.36
CA ILE A 376 -16.48 -29.90 20.95
C ILE A 376 -15.98 -28.98 22.05
N SER A 377 -15.13 -28.02 21.69
CA SER A 377 -14.70 -26.93 22.57
C SER A 377 -15.10 -25.59 21.99
N LYS A 378 -15.63 -24.72 22.84
CA LYS A 378 -15.96 -23.32 22.50
C LYS A 378 -15.18 -22.40 23.42
N LYS A 379 -14.51 -21.40 22.85
CA LYS A 379 -13.75 -20.40 23.59
C LYS A 379 -14.06 -19.01 23.05
N SER A 380 -14.22 -18.04 23.95
CA SER A 380 -14.35 -16.62 23.59
C SER A 380 -13.15 -15.85 24.12
N SER A 381 -12.61 -14.93 23.32
CA SER A 381 -11.50 -14.06 23.68
C SER A 381 -11.68 -12.68 23.03
N GLY A 382 -12.19 -11.72 23.81
CA GLY A 382 -12.59 -10.42 23.30
C GLY A 382 -13.73 -10.56 22.28
N VAL A 383 -13.52 -10.04 21.06
CA VAL A 383 -14.48 -10.14 19.95
C VAL A 383 -14.37 -11.46 19.17
N PHE A 384 -13.32 -12.25 19.42
CA PHE A 384 -13.06 -13.49 18.72
C PHE A 384 -13.63 -14.69 19.46
N ASN A 385 -14.16 -15.62 18.69
CA ASN A 385 -14.65 -16.91 19.15
C ASN A 385 -13.86 -18.00 18.43
N THR A 386 -13.54 -19.07 19.16
CA THR A 386 -12.94 -20.28 18.61
C THR A 386 -13.90 -21.43 18.85
N TRP A 387 -14.24 -22.14 17.79
CA TRP A 387 -14.96 -23.41 17.86
C TRP A 387 -14.03 -24.50 17.34
N SER A 388 -13.86 -25.56 18.11
CA SER A 388 -13.10 -26.73 17.65
C SER A 388 -13.92 -27.99 17.85
N ARG A 389 -13.80 -28.92 16.89
CA ARG A 389 -14.38 -30.26 16.94
C ARG A 389 -13.31 -31.27 16.61
N SER A 390 -13.29 -32.36 17.37
CA SER A 390 -12.49 -33.55 17.08
C SER A 390 -13.38 -34.78 17.15
N ILE A 391 -13.33 -35.61 16.11
CA ILE A 391 -14.08 -36.86 15.98
C ILE A 391 -13.08 -37.97 15.68
N THR A 392 -13.21 -39.10 16.38
CA THR A 392 -12.42 -40.30 16.12
C THR A 392 -13.31 -41.34 15.47
N TYR A 393 -12.78 -41.97 14.42
CA TYR A 393 -13.41 -43.04 13.66
C TYR A 393 -12.57 -44.30 13.75
N LEU A 394 -13.21 -45.46 13.79
CA LEU A 394 -12.53 -46.76 13.68
C LEU A 394 -13.02 -47.47 12.42
N TYR A 395 -12.09 -47.84 11.57
CA TYR A 395 -12.35 -48.63 10.38
C TYR A 395 -11.63 -49.97 10.44
N ASP A 396 -12.23 -51.02 9.88
CA ASP A 396 -11.56 -52.32 9.73
C ASP A 396 -10.38 -52.24 8.75
N THR A 397 -10.52 -51.40 7.71
CA THR A 397 -9.49 -51.11 6.71
C THR A 397 -9.44 -49.61 6.44
N GLU A 398 -8.29 -49.09 6.02
CA GLU A 398 -8.13 -47.66 5.71
C GLU A 398 -9.19 -47.19 4.68
N PRO A 399 -9.89 -46.07 4.94
CA PRO A 399 -10.75 -45.45 3.94
C PRO A 399 -9.90 -44.88 2.82
N ASP A 400 -10.12 -45.35 1.58
CA ASP A 400 -9.42 -44.86 0.39
C ASP A 400 -10.44 -44.40 -0.68
N PRO A 401 -10.42 -43.12 -1.11
CA PRO A 401 -9.52 -42.06 -0.68
C PRO A 401 -9.94 -41.42 0.66
N LEU A 402 -8.96 -40.94 1.43
CA LEU A 402 -9.22 -39.99 2.51
C LEU A 402 -9.67 -38.65 1.90
N PRO A 403 -10.73 -38.02 2.43
CA PRO A 403 -11.20 -36.74 1.92
C PRO A 403 -10.17 -35.64 2.21
N ASP A 404 -9.96 -34.75 1.23
CA ASP A 404 -9.12 -33.58 1.41
C ASP A 404 -9.72 -32.64 2.49
N PRO A 405 -8.90 -32.07 3.38
CA PRO A 405 -9.36 -31.06 4.33
C PRO A 405 -9.99 -29.86 3.62
N ARG A 406 -11.03 -29.27 4.20
CA ARG A 406 -11.68 -28.10 3.59
C ARG A 406 -10.75 -26.89 3.65
N SER A 407 -10.61 -26.23 2.51
CA SER A 407 -10.00 -24.91 2.39
C SER A 407 -11.08 -23.87 2.12
N ILE A 408 -10.97 -22.71 2.77
CA ILE A 408 -11.80 -21.54 2.45
C ILE A 408 -10.90 -20.50 1.77
N ASP A 409 -11.24 -20.15 0.54
CA ASP A 409 -10.54 -19.11 -0.20
C ASP A 409 -10.63 -17.76 0.55
N GLY A 410 -9.50 -17.05 0.62
CA GLY A 410 -9.40 -15.74 1.26
C GLY A 410 -9.06 -15.77 2.75
N ILE A 411 -8.85 -16.95 3.34
CA ILE A 411 -8.15 -17.10 4.62
C ILE A 411 -6.65 -17.32 4.31
N THR A 412 -5.80 -16.31 4.56
CA THR A 412 -4.33 -16.38 4.34
C THR A 412 -3.54 -16.16 5.63
#